data_AF-A0A2V6H6I7-F1
#
_entry.id   AF-A0A2V6H6I7-F1
#
_cell.length_a   1.000
_cell.length_b   1.000
_cell.length_c   1.000
_cell.angle_alpha   90.00
_cell.angle_beta   90.00
_cell.angle_gamma   90.00
#
_symmetry.space_group_name_H-M   'P 1'
#
loop_
_entity.id
_entity.type
_entity.pdbx_description
1 polymer ?
#
loop_
_entity_poly.entity_id
_entity_poly.type
_entity_poly.pdbx_seq_one_letter_code
_entity_poly.pdbx_strand_id
1 'polypeptide(L)'
;LSGEKKTAPHDALYWRFGEQMAIRLGDYKLVHYDSNVDTRTGKHNQPIAGPKLYNLATDIGETNDLFGQMPDRAKELQAKWEAWNATLIKPLWGLPK
;
A
#
# COMPACT_ATOMS: atom_id res chain seq x y z
N LEU A 1 -17.21 -13.69 -15.35
CA LEU A 1 -16.96 -12.39 -16.03
C LEU A 1 -17.19 -12.63 -17.53
N SER A 2 -18.16 -11.95 -18.15
CA SER A 2 -18.53 -12.14 -19.58
C SER A 2 -17.51 -11.56 -20.57
N GLY A 3 -16.54 -10.77 -20.10
CA GLY A 3 -15.51 -10.13 -20.94
C GLY A 3 -15.99 -8.86 -21.65
N GLU A 4 -17.23 -8.42 -21.43
CA GLU A 4 -17.81 -7.24 -22.09
C GLU A 4 -17.18 -5.92 -21.65
N LYS A 5 -16.67 -5.85 -20.40
CA LYS A 5 -15.91 -4.69 -19.90
C LYS A 5 -14.42 -5.01 -19.90
N LYS A 6 -13.68 -4.32 -20.77
CA LYS A 6 -12.22 -4.46 -20.92
C LYS A 6 -11.41 -3.57 -19.97
N THR A 7 -12.06 -2.65 -19.26
CA THR A 7 -11.40 -1.80 -18.27
C THR A 7 -11.21 -2.54 -16.96
N ALA A 8 -10.28 -2.07 -16.13
CA ALA A 8 -10.14 -2.58 -14.78
C ALA A 8 -11.49 -2.47 -14.04
N PRO A 9 -11.93 -3.51 -13.30
CA PRO A 9 -13.20 -3.47 -12.58
C PRO A 9 -13.19 -2.51 -11.38
N HIS A 10 -12.00 -2.05 -10.97
CA HIS A 10 -11.79 -1.12 -9.88
C HIS A 10 -10.77 -0.06 -10.30
N ASP A 11 -11.04 1.20 -9.96
CA ASP A 11 -10.08 2.29 -10.15
C ASP A 11 -8.91 2.15 -9.17
N ALA A 12 -9.22 1.89 -7.89
CA ALA A 12 -8.23 1.64 -6.86
C ALA A 12 -8.67 0.52 -5.89
N LEU A 13 -7.68 -0.15 -5.30
CA LEU A 13 -7.84 -1.12 -4.22
C LEU A 13 -7.13 -0.61 -2.98
N TYR A 14 -7.72 -0.82 -1.80
CA TYR A 14 -7.22 -0.29 -0.54
C TYR A 14 -7.11 -1.39 0.51
N TRP A 15 -6.05 -1.34 1.31
CA TRP A 15 -5.81 -2.19 2.46
C TRP A 15 -5.44 -1.33 3.67
N ARG A 16 -5.94 -1.74 4.84
CA ARG A 16 -5.62 -1.15 6.14
C ARG A 16 -5.54 -2.27 7.17
N PHE A 17 -4.40 -2.38 7.85
CA PHE A 17 -4.16 -3.40 8.85
C PHE A 17 -3.28 -2.84 9.98
N GLY A 18 -3.92 -2.37 11.06
CA GLY A 18 -3.19 -1.67 12.12
C GLY A 18 -2.46 -0.45 11.57
N GLU A 19 -1.14 -0.42 11.73
CA GLU A 19 -0.25 0.61 11.17
C GLU A 19 0.19 0.32 9.72
N GLN A 20 -0.05 -0.90 9.22
CA GLN A 20 0.25 -1.28 7.84
C GLN A 20 -0.88 -0.84 6.91
N MET A 21 -0.51 -0.51 5.68
CA MET A 21 -1.45 -0.06 4.68
C MET A 21 -0.97 -0.35 3.26
N ALA A 22 -1.91 -0.43 2.32
CA ALA A 22 -1.57 -0.38 0.91
C ALA A 22 -2.68 0.30 0.09
N ILE A 23 -2.29 0.88 -1.02
CA ILE A 23 -3.20 1.29 -2.10
C ILE A 23 -2.62 0.83 -3.43
N ARG A 24 -3.46 0.26 -4.29
CA ARG A 24 -3.14 0.01 -5.70
C ARG A 24 -4.03 0.89 -6.58
N LEU A 25 -3.41 1.70 -7.43
CA LEU A 25 -4.07 2.55 -8.42
C LEU A 25 -3.50 2.21 -9.80
N GLY A 26 -4.26 1.49 -10.61
CA GLY A 26 -3.76 0.88 -11.84
C GLY A 26 -2.58 -0.06 -11.57
N ASP A 27 -1.44 0.25 -12.16
CA ASP A 27 -0.22 -0.56 -12.04
C ASP A 27 0.62 -0.21 -10.82
N TYR A 28 0.37 0.94 -10.18
CA TYR A 28 1.19 1.40 -9.07
C TYR A 28 0.61 0.97 -7.74
N LYS A 29 1.48 0.50 -6.84
CA LYS A 29 1.15 0.13 -5.47
C LYS A 29 2.04 0.92 -4.51
N LEU A 30 1.41 1.63 -3.58
CA LEU A 30 2.07 2.25 -2.43
C LEU A 30 1.76 1.38 -1.21
N VAL A 31 2.78 1.06 -0.42
CA VAL A 31 2.65 0.16 0.73
C VAL A 31 3.51 0.60 1.92
N HIS A 32 3.00 0.37 3.13
CA HIS A 32 3.73 0.41 4.39
C HIS A 32 3.56 -0.95 5.06
N TYR A 33 4.65 -1.64 5.38
CA TYR A 33 4.64 -2.98 5.96
C TYR A 33 5.64 -3.13 7.09
N ASP A 34 5.52 -4.20 7.88
CA ASP A 34 6.47 -4.55 8.93
C ASP A 34 7.89 -4.75 8.35
N SER A 35 8.88 -4.02 8.88
CA SER A 35 10.28 -4.05 8.39
C SER A 35 10.98 -5.41 8.51
N ASN A 36 10.38 -6.38 9.19
CA ASN A 36 10.82 -7.77 9.14
C ASN A 36 10.77 -8.34 7.71
N VAL A 37 9.90 -7.83 6.84
CA VAL A 37 9.87 -8.21 5.41
C VAL A 37 11.23 -7.96 4.74
N ASP A 38 11.88 -6.84 5.08
CA ASP A 38 13.21 -6.49 4.54
C ASP A 38 14.34 -7.19 5.31
N THR A 39 14.29 -7.12 6.64
CA THR A 39 15.40 -7.52 7.51
C THR A 39 15.46 -9.03 7.75
N ARG A 40 14.34 -9.75 7.55
CA ARG A 40 14.18 -11.20 7.73
C ARG A 40 14.67 -11.70 9.11
N THR A 41 14.54 -10.86 10.14
CA THR A 41 15.03 -11.16 11.49
C THR A 41 14.18 -12.21 12.22
N GLY A 42 12.93 -12.40 11.78
CA GLY A 42 11.96 -13.29 12.46
C GLY A 42 11.43 -12.73 13.79
N LYS A 43 11.81 -11.50 14.15
CA LYS A 43 11.37 -10.87 15.39
C LYS A 43 9.96 -10.31 15.24
N HIS A 44 9.18 -10.41 16.32
CA HIS A 44 7.89 -9.73 16.43
C HIS A 44 8.08 -8.23 16.70
N ASN A 45 7.02 -7.44 16.46
CA ASN A 45 6.94 -6.00 16.76
C ASN A 45 8.09 -5.19 16.14
N GLN A 46 8.48 -5.51 14.91
CA GLN A 46 9.41 -4.65 14.19
C GLN A 46 8.70 -3.37 13.76
N PRO A 47 9.44 -2.25 13.62
CA PRO A 47 8.83 -1.01 13.17
C PRO A 47 8.27 -1.17 11.76
N ILE A 48 7.26 -0.37 11.44
CA ILE A 48 6.75 -0.27 10.07
C ILE A 48 7.82 0.42 9.22
N ALA A 49 8.17 -0.21 8.10
CA ALA A 49 9.04 0.39 7.10
C ALA A 49 8.40 1.67 6.53
N GLY A 50 9.24 2.60 6.10
CA GLY A 50 8.77 3.77 5.37
C GLY A 50 7.98 3.37 4.11
N PRO A 51 7.20 4.32 3.54
CA PRO A 51 6.44 4.08 2.33
C PRO A 51 7.33 3.59 1.19
N LYS A 52 6.88 2.56 0.49
CA LYS A 52 7.51 2.08 -0.74
C LYS A 52 6.53 2.09 -1.90
N LEU A 53 7.04 2.41 -3.09
CA LEU A 53 6.24 2.51 -4.31
C LEU A 53 6.74 1.51 -5.34
N TYR A 54 5.84 0.68 -5.86
CA TYR A 54 6.16 -0.34 -6.86
C TYR A 54 5.26 -0.20 -8.09
N ASN A 55 5.77 -0.62 -9.25
CA ASN A 55 4.99 -0.79 -10.47
C ASN A 55 4.77 -2.28 -10.74
N LEU A 56 3.57 -2.77 -10.44
CA LEU A 56 3.21 -4.18 -10.53
C LEU A 56 3.10 -4.70 -11.97
N ALA A 57 3.00 -3.84 -12.99
CA ALA A 57 3.01 -4.27 -14.38
C ALA A 57 4.39 -4.77 -14.82
N THR A 58 5.46 -4.20 -14.24
CA THR A 58 6.84 -4.53 -14.59
C THR A 58 7.61 -5.22 -13.45
N ASP A 59 7.10 -5.13 -12.23
CA ASP A 59 7.74 -5.64 -11.01
C ASP A 59 6.67 -6.25 -10.08
N ILE A 60 6.15 -7.42 -10.49
CA ILE A 60 5.17 -8.17 -9.71
C ILE A 60 5.71 -8.66 -8.35
N GLY A 61 7.04 -8.76 -8.23
CA GLY A 61 7.72 -9.19 -7.01
C GLY A 61 7.99 -8.07 -6.01
N GLU A 62 7.62 -6.82 -6.32
CA GLU A 62 7.83 -5.66 -5.45
C GLU A 62 9.30 -5.50 -5.00
N THR A 63 10.22 -5.62 -5.96
CA THR A 63 11.67 -5.63 -5.72
C THR A 63 12.35 -4.29 -5.94
N ASN A 64 11.79 -3.42 -6.78
CA ASN A 64 12.38 -2.13 -7.15
C ASN A 64 11.56 -0.96 -6.60
N ASP A 65 12.04 -0.35 -5.51
CA ASP A 65 11.39 0.80 -4.90
C ASP A 65 11.58 2.08 -5.72
N LEU A 66 10.45 2.61 -6.19
CA LEU A 66 10.34 3.84 -6.98
C LEU A 66 9.99 5.06 -6.12
N PHE A 67 9.87 4.93 -4.80
CA PHE A 67 9.39 6.01 -3.94
C PHE A 67 10.21 7.29 -4.09
N GLY A 68 11.55 7.18 -4.06
CA GLY A 68 12.46 8.31 -4.27
C GLY A 68 12.53 8.80 -5.72
N GLN A 69 12.15 7.96 -6.69
CA GLN A 69 12.22 8.26 -8.12
C GLN A 69 10.93 8.92 -8.62
N MET A 70 9.78 8.63 -8.01
CA MET A 70 8.46 9.14 -8.39
C MET A 70 7.71 9.74 -7.18
N PRO A 71 8.24 10.80 -6.55
CA PRO A 71 7.66 11.36 -5.32
C PRO A 71 6.24 11.90 -5.53
N ASP A 72 5.93 12.44 -6.71
CA ASP A 72 4.59 12.96 -7.01
C ASP A 72 3.54 11.85 -7.10
N ARG A 73 3.93 10.70 -7.70
CA ARG A 73 3.07 9.51 -7.75
C ARG A 73 2.84 8.93 -6.37
N ALA A 74 3.89 8.87 -5.54
CA ALA A 74 3.77 8.43 -4.16
C ALA A 74 2.82 9.34 -3.36
N LYS A 75 2.95 10.66 -3.49
CA LYS A 75 2.04 11.64 -2.85
C LYS A 75 0.59 11.48 -3.31
N GLU A 76 0.36 11.28 -4.61
CA GLU A 76 -0.98 11.04 -5.15
C GLU A 76 -1.65 9.82 -4.51
N LEU A 77 -0.94 8.68 -4.47
CA LEU A 77 -1.44 7.44 -3.89
C LEU A 77 -1.68 7.60 -2.38
N GLN A 78 -0.75 8.26 -1.68
CA GLN A 78 -0.87 8.54 -0.24
C GLN A 78 -2.13 9.36 0.05
N ALA A 79 -2.35 10.46 -0.69
CA ALA A 79 -3.52 11.31 -0.51
C ALA A 79 -4.84 10.56 -0.79
N LYS A 80 -4.88 9.70 -1.81
CA LYS A 80 -6.07 8.86 -2.09
C LYS A 80 -6.33 7.85 -0.98
N TRP A 81 -5.29 7.24 -0.42
CA TRP A 81 -5.43 6.32 0.70
C TRP A 81 -5.92 7.06 1.95
N GLU A 82 -5.39 8.24 2.25
CA GLU A 82 -5.82 9.05 3.40
C GLU A 82 -7.28 9.48 3.27
N ALA A 83 -7.70 9.92 2.09
CA ALA A 83 -9.08 10.27 1.81
C ALA A 83 -10.02 9.08 2.03
N TRP A 84 -9.64 7.89 1.55
CA TRP A 84 -10.41 6.66 1.80
C TRP A 84 -10.41 6.28 3.29
N ASN A 85 -9.26 6.32 3.95
CA ASN A 85 -9.10 5.96 5.36
C ASN A 85 -9.92 6.87 6.29
N ALA A 86 -10.08 8.14 5.93
CA ALA A 86 -10.92 9.10 6.67
C ALA A 86 -12.42 8.75 6.62
N THR A 87 -12.87 7.96 5.64
CA THR A 87 -14.26 7.47 5.58
C THR A 87 -14.51 6.29 6.52
N LEU A 88 -13.45 5.66 7.02
CA LEU A 88 -13.55 4.50 7.89
C LEU A 88 -13.68 4.93 9.34
N ILE A 89 -14.43 4.15 10.11
CA ILE A 89 -14.44 4.32 11.56
C ILE A 89 -13.04 4.13 12.15
N LYS A 90 -12.82 4.70 13.33
CA LYS A 90 -11.61 4.44 14.10
C LYS A 90 -11.54 2.94 14.44
N PRO A 91 -10.34 2.33 14.44
CA PRO A 91 -10.20 0.94 14.83
C PRO A 91 -10.73 0.75 16.25
N LEU A 92 -11.58 -0.24 16.44
CA LEU A 92 -12.12 -0.59 17.75
C LEU A 92 -11.13 -1.40 18.60
N TRP A 93 -10.05 -1.88 17.97
CA TRP A 93 -9.02 -2.74 18.54
C TRP A 93 -7.65 -2.32 17.99
N GLY A 94 -6.66 -2.33 18.86
CA GLY A 94 -5.28 -1.91 18.59
C GLY A 94 -4.53 -1.70 19.91
N LEU A 95 -3.20 -1.68 19.86
CA LEU A 95 -2.39 -1.36 21.04
C LEU A 95 -2.79 0.01 21.60
N PRO A 96 -3.00 0.16 22.92
CA PRO A 96 -3.18 1.49 23.50
C PRO A 96 -1.97 2.36 23.16
N LYS A 97 -2.25 3.61 22.80
CA LYS A 97 -1.20 4.63 22.56
C LYS A 97 -0.36 4.87 23.80
#